data_AF-A0A2S0IDS9-F1
#
_entry.id   AF-A0A2S0IDS9-F1
#
_cell.length_a   1.000
_cell.length_b   1.000
_cell.length_c   1.000
_cell.angle_alpha   90.00
_cell.angle_beta   90.00
_cell.angle_gamma   90.00
#
_symmetry.space_group_name_H-M   'P 1'
#
loop_
_entity.id
_entity.type
_entity.pdbx_description
1 polymer ?
#
loop_
_entity_poly.entity_id
_entity_poly.type
_entity_poly.pdbx_seq_one_letter_code
_entity_poly.pdbx_strand_id
1 'polypeptide(L)'
;MKEIGPKILEFNGVPAFVVLRYDEYQRLIAMASASAIKSAAADWSPAGTIDSNVDDDLLTPTTDLAALHAVQAPPESLIPDDNLIPHDVVVAAVHNHWSLARAWREYLSLNQATMAERVGVSVSDYVTMELEFARLSPATRERLAEGLGVGLQQLVMRRRRRRRKDYDEGL
;
A
#
# COMPACT_ATOMS: atom_id res chain seq x y z
N MET A 1 -25.31 0.69 25.31
CA MET A 1 -24.30 0.65 24.23
C MET A 1 -23.06 1.37 24.75
N LYS A 2 -21.87 0.75 24.70
CA LYS A 2 -20.64 1.41 25.16
C LYS A 2 -20.26 2.47 24.12
N GLU A 3 -20.29 3.74 24.52
CA GLU A 3 -19.74 4.82 23.69
C GLU A 3 -18.22 4.66 23.66
N ILE A 4 -17.71 4.21 22.52
CA ILE A 4 -16.28 4.20 22.24
C ILE A 4 -16.03 5.52 21.53
N GLY A 5 -15.45 6.49 22.26
CA GLY A 5 -15.01 7.75 21.67
C GLY A 5 -13.90 7.54 20.63
N PRO A 6 -13.58 8.55 19.80
CA PRO A 6 -12.59 8.43 18.75
C PRO A 6 -11.24 8.01 19.33
N LYS A 7 -10.70 6.90 18.83
CA LYS A 7 -9.37 6.43 19.24
C LYS A 7 -8.33 7.00 18.29
N ILE A 8 -7.54 7.91 18.84
CA ILE A 8 -6.44 8.56 18.12
C ILE A 8 -5.19 7.70 18.33
N LEU A 9 -4.55 7.32 17.22
CA LEU A 9 -3.28 6.60 17.21
C LEU A 9 -2.18 7.60 16.86
N GLU A 10 -1.27 7.80 17.80
CA GLU A 10 -0.17 8.75 17.69
C GLU A 10 1.10 8.06 17.16
N PHE A 11 1.81 8.72 16.26
CA PHE A 11 3.14 8.33 15.80
C PHE A 11 4.09 9.50 16.07
N ASN A 12 5.12 9.28 16.90
CA ASN A 12 6.06 10.31 17.35
C ASN A 12 5.41 11.52 18.04
N GLY A 13 4.30 11.31 18.78
CA GLY A 13 3.58 12.38 19.51
C GLY A 13 2.67 13.24 18.63
N VAL A 14 2.53 12.90 17.35
CA VAL A 14 1.57 13.52 16.43
C VAL A 14 0.45 12.52 16.13
N PRO A 15 -0.83 12.91 16.23
CA PRO A 15 -1.94 12.03 15.88
C PRO A 15 -1.89 11.70 14.38
N ALA A 16 -1.54 10.47 14.04
CA ALA A 16 -1.35 10.03 12.66
C ALA A 16 -2.62 9.39 12.07
N PHE A 17 -3.40 8.69 12.90
CA PHE A 17 -4.64 8.03 12.47
C PHE A 17 -5.75 8.20 13.51
N VAL A 18 -6.98 8.40 13.05
CA VAL A 18 -8.17 8.42 13.92
C VAL A 18 -9.11 7.31 13.49
N VAL A 19 -9.45 6.43 14.43
CA VAL A 19 -10.44 5.37 14.20
C VAL A 19 -11.80 5.91 14.60
N LEU A 20 -12.64 6.19 13.59
CA LEU A 20 -14.01 6.69 13.74
C LEU A 20 -15.02 5.57 13.46
N ARG A 21 -16.21 5.68 14.04
CA ARG A 21 -17.34 4.84 13.63
C ARG A 21 -17.84 5.31 12.25
N TYR A 22 -18.34 4.36 11.46
CA TYR A 22 -18.66 4.60 10.05
C TYR A 22 -19.73 5.67 9.84
N ASP A 23 -20.74 5.73 10.71
CA ASP A 23 -21.79 6.75 10.72
C ASP A 23 -21.24 8.16 10.98
N GLU A 24 -20.22 8.27 11.83
CA GLU A 24 -19.56 9.54 12.16
C GLU A 24 -18.69 10.04 11.00
N TYR A 25 -17.96 9.13 10.35
CA TYR A 25 -17.25 9.42 9.10
C TYR A 25 -18.19 9.94 8.00
N GLN A 26 -19.36 9.30 7.82
CA GLN A 26 -20.35 9.73 6.84
C GLN A 26 -20.89 11.14 7.12
N ARG A 27 -21.13 11.46 8.40
CA ARG A 27 -21.56 12.81 8.81
C ARG A 27 -20.50 13.86 8.50
N LEU A 28 -19.22 13.57 8.74
CA LEU A 28 -18.12 14.51 8.46
C LEU A 28 -17.97 14.79 6.97
N ILE A 29 -18.09 13.78 6.10
CA ILE A 29 -18.08 13.97 4.65
C ILE A 29 -19.28 14.81 4.18
N ALA A 30 -20.46 14.55 4.74
CA ALA A 30 -21.65 15.33 4.42
C ALA A 30 -21.51 16.81 4.88
N MET A 31 -20.92 17.05 6.05
CA MET A 31 -20.63 18.41 6.52
C MET A 31 -19.55 19.12 5.71
N ALA A 32 -18.45 18.45 5.38
CA ALA A 32 -17.36 19.02 4.59
C ALA A 32 -17.84 19.41 3.18
N SER A 33 -18.63 18.53 2.55
CA SER A 33 -19.22 18.82 1.24
C SER A 33 -20.26 19.95 1.30
N ALA A 34 -21.09 20.01 2.35
CA ALA A 34 -22.03 21.12 2.55
C ALA A 34 -21.33 22.46 2.86
N SER A 35 -20.21 22.43 3.59
CA SER A 35 -19.42 23.62 3.91
C SER A 35 -18.73 24.20 2.69
N ALA A 36 -18.21 23.36 1.80
CA ALA A 36 -17.60 23.78 0.53
C ALA A 36 -18.60 24.49 -0.41
N ILE A 37 -19.87 24.06 -0.40
CA ILE A 37 -20.94 24.69 -1.19
C ILE A 37 -21.31 26.07 -0.59
N LYS A 38 -21.21 26.23 0.73
CA LYS A 38 -21.56 27.48 1.42
C LYS A 38 -20.47 28.56 1.29
N SER A 39 -19.19 28.17 1.24
CA SER A 39 -18.06 29.09 1.09
C SER A 39 -17.89 29.60 -0.36
N ALA A 40 -18.23 28.77 -1.36
CA ALA A 40 -18.16 29.18 -2.77
C ALA A 40 -19.22 30.24 -3.17
N ALA A 41 -20.29 30.39 -2.39
CA ALA A 41 -21.36 31.36 -2.65
C ALA A 41 -21.18 32.71 -1.92
N ALA A 42 -20.21 32.81 -0.99
CA ALA A 42 -20.07 33.98 -0.10
C ALA A 42 -18.93 34.94 -0.51
N ASP A 43 -18.04 34.54 -1.41
CA ASP A 43 -16.79 35.25 -1.69
C ASP A 43 -16.74 35.70 -3.16
N TRP A 44 -17.65 36.61 -3.54
CA TRP A 44 -17.45 37.48 -4.69
C TRP A 44 -18.06 38.87 -4.43
N SER A 45 -17.24 39.80 -3.94
CA SER A 45 -17.22 41.17 -4.46
C SER A 45 -15.91 41.90 -4.15
N PRO A 46 -15.45 42.78 -5.07
CA PRO A 46 -14.12 43.37 -5.06
C PRO A 46 -14.11 44.74 -4.39
N ALA A 47 -13.10 45.02 -3.56
CA ALA A 47 -12.38 46.30 -3.47
C ALA A 47 -11.61 46.33 -2.15
N GLY A 48 -10.37 46.82 -2.23
CA GLY A 48 -9.40 46.81 -1.15
C GLY A 48 -9.67 47.82 -0.05
N THR A 49 -8.98 47.60 1.07
CA THR A 49 -8.21 48.60 1.81
C THR A 49 -7.31 47.80 2.75
N ILE A 50 -6.01 47.78 2.49
CA ILE A 50 -5.02 47.26 3.43
C ILE A 50 -4.62 48.46 4.27
N ASP A 51 -5.07 48.49 5.52
CA ASP A 51 -4.58 49.48 6.49
C ASP A 51 -3.43 48.87 7.29
N SER A 52 -2.38 49.67 7.37
CA SER A 52 -1.07 49.40 7.92
C SER A 52 -1.07 49.63 9.42
N ASN A 53 -0.75 48.61 10.21
CA ASN A 53 -0.06 48.80 11.48
C ASN A 53 0.76 47.54 11.79
N VAL A 54 2.06 47.70 11.61
CA VAL A 54 3.13 46.78 11.98
C VAL A 54 3.52 47.15 13.40
N ASP A 55 3.59 46.14 14.28
CA ASP A 55 4.71 45.87 15.19
C ASP A 55 4.21 44.96 16.32
N ASP A 56 4.42 43.64 16.16
CA ASP A 56 4.67 42.77 17.32
C ASP A 56 5.50 41.54 16.90
N ASP A 57 6.81 41.72 17.00
CA ASP A 57 7.78 40.78 17.57
C ASP A 57 7.66 39.28 17.22
N LEU A 58 7.96 38.92 15.98
CA LEU A 58 8.33 37.53 15.62
C LEU A 58 9.61 37.50 14.77
N LEU A 59 10.73 37.82 15.41
CA LEU A 59 12.03 37.31 14.97
C LEU A 59 12.06 35.79 15.20
N THR A 60 11.67 35.02 14.18
CA THR A 60 12.34 33.75 13.92
C THR A 60 13.12 33.91 12.62
N PRO A 61 14.42 33.56 12.60
CA PRO A 61 15.20 33.59 11.39
C PRO A 61 14.48 32.75 10.35
N THR A 62 14.22 33.38 9.21
CA THR A 62 13.85 32.76 7.94
C THR A 62 14.60 31.43 7.78
N THR A 63 13.95 30.35 8.22
CA THR A 63 14.39 29.00 7.91
C THR A 63 13.49 28.60 6.78
N ASP A 64 13.98 29.00 5.62
CA ASP A 64 13.51 28.74 4.28
C ASP A 64 12.65 27.46 4.21
N LEU A 65 11.34 27.62 3.95
CA LEU A 65 10.41 26.52 3.70
C LEU A 65 10.84 25.66 2.49
N ALA A 66 11.83 26.11 1.71
CA ALA A 66 12.46 25.33 0.65
C ALA A 66 13.34 24.17 1.16
N ALA A 67 13.83 24.18 2.40
CA ALA A 67 14.89 23.26 2.85
C ALA A 67 14.41 21.91 3.44
N LEU A 68 13.12 21.73 3.73
CA LEU A 68 12.59 20.46 4.26
C LEU A 68 12.05 19.51 3.18
N HIS A 69 12.08 19.91 1.90
CA HIS A 69 11.67 19.07 0.77
C HIS A 69 12.84 18.26 0.18
N ALA A 70 13.83 17.89 0.99
CA ALA A 70 14.89 16.98 0.55
C ALA A 70 14.99 15.78 1.51
N VAL A 71 14.84 14.58 0.93
CA VAL A 71 14.89 13.24 1.53
C VAL A 71 13.53 12.81 2.13
N GLN A 72 12.61 12.30 1.32
CA GLN A 72 12.74 10.95 0.78
C GLN A 72 12.13 10.90 -0.63
N ALA A 73 12.96 10.52 -1.61
CA ALA A 73 12.47 10.20 -2.94
C ALA A 73 11.32 9.18 -2.83
N PRO A 74 10.28 9.26 -3.69
CA PRO A 74 9.35 8.14 -3.84
C PRO A 74 10.16 6.87 -3.99
N PRO A 75 9.84 5.74 -3.33
CA PRO A 75 10.66 4.54 -3.40
C PRO A 75 10.84 4.17 -4.87
N GLU A 76 12.04 4.47 -5.38
CA GLU A 76 12.47 4.12 -6.72
C GLU A 76 12.51 2.59 -6.74
N SER A 77 11.61 1.98 -7.50
CA SER A 77 11.31 0.54 -7.54
C SER A 77 10.47 -0.01 -6.37
N LEU A 78 9.26 -0.48 -6.71
CA LEU A 78 8.41 -1.30 -5.82
C LEU A 78 8.99 -2.71 -5.58
N ILE A 79 10.08 -3.08 -6.28
CA ILE A 79 10.70 -4.39 -6.20
C ILE A 79 11.96 -4.24 -5.32
N PRO A 80 12.00 -4.87 -4.13
CA PRO A 80 13.19 -4.85 -3.29
C PRO A 80 14.34 -5.62 -3.95
N ASP A 81 15.50 -4.99 -4.08
CA ASP A 81 16.71 -5.60 -4.67
C ASP A 81 17.27 -6.77 -3.83
N ASP A 82 16.86 -6.88 -2.56
CA ASP A 82 17.36 -7.86 -1.58
C ASP A 82 16.77 -9.27 -1.71
N ASN A 83 16.12 -9.62 -2.84
CA ASN A 83 15.36 -10.87 -3.01
C ASN A 83 14.27 -11.09 -1.91
N LEU A 84 13.93 -10.06 -1.14
CA LEU A 84 12.94 -10.10 -0.07
C LEU A 84 11.55 -9.93 -0.64
N ILE A 85 10.57 -10.64 -0.07
CA ILE A 85 9.16 -10.48 -0.44
C ILE A 85 8.56 -9.39 0.46
N PRO A 86 7.93 -8.34 -0.10
CA PRO A 86 7.24 -7.32 0.68
C PRO A 86 6.22 -7.94 1.63
N HIS A 87 6.08 -7.37 2.83
CA HIS A 87 5.14 -7.87 3.84
C HIS A 87 3.70 -7.92 3.29
N ASP A 88 3.29 -6.90 2.53
CA ASP A 88 1.96 -6.80 1.94
C ASP A 88 1.65 -7.94 0.97
N VAL A 89 2.64 -8.37 0.18
CA VAL A 89 2.49 -9.52 -0.73
C VAL A 89 2.27 -10.80 0.07
N VAL A 90 3.00 -10.99 1.17
CA VAL A 90 2.84 -12.15 2.05
C VAL A 90 1.48 -12.13 2.75
N VAL A 91 1.07 -10.96 3.27
CA VAL A 91 -0.23 -10.76 3.91
C VAL A 91 -1.36 -11.05 2.92
N ALA A 92 -1.29 -10.51 1.71
CA ALA A 92 -2.30 -10.75 0.67
C ALA A 92 -2.38 -12.23 0.27
N ALA A 93 -1.24 -12.90 0.11
CA ALA A 93 -1.21 -14.32 -0.22
C ALA A 93 -1.85 -15.18 0.89
N VAL A 94 -1.54 -14.88 2.16
CA VAL A 94 -2.04 -15.65 3.31
C VAL A 94 -3.50 -15.36 3.63
N HIS A 95 -3.90 -14.08 3.69
CA HIS A 95 -5.27 -13.69 4.05
C HIS A 95 -6.29 -14.02 2.97
N ASN A 96 -5.92 -13.82 1.70
CA ASN A 96 -6.85 -14.01 0.60
C ASN A 96 -6.73 -15.40 -0.05
N HIS A 97 -5.86 -16.27 0.48
CA HIS A 97 -5.61 -17.59 -0.10
C HIS A 97 -5.18 -17.52 -1.57
N TRP A 98 -4.35 -16.52 -1.88
CA TRP A 98 -3.88 -16.28 -3.24
C TRP A 98 -2.55 -16.99 -3.50
N SER A 99 -2.32 -17.36 -4.75
CA SER A 99 -0.97 -17.71 -5.20
C SER A 99 -0.05 -16.49 -5.03
N LEU A 100 1.23 -16.75 -4.76
CA LEU A 100 2.24 -15.67 -4.70
C LEU A 100 2.29 -14.88 -6.02
N ALA A 101 2.13 -15.54 -7.16
CA ALA A 101 2.08 -14.87 -8.46
C ALA A 101 0.93 -13.85 -8.54
N ARG A 102 -0.26 -14.21 -8.06
CA ARG A 102 -1.41 -13.30 -7.98
C ARG A 102 -1.17 -12.16 -6.99
N ALA A 103 -0.64 -12.46 -5.81
CA ALA A 103 -0.35 -11.44 -4.81
C ALA A 103 0.66 -10.39 -5.32
N TRP A 104 1.73 -10.85 -6.01
CA TRP A 104 2.68 -9.95 -6.68
C TRP A 104 2.03 -9.14 -7.80
N ARG A 105 1.16 -9.75 -8.61
CA ARG A 105 0.43 -9.03 -9.67
C ARG A 105 -0.40 -7.88 -9.10
N GLU A 106 -1.17 -8.14 -8.05
CA GLU A 106 -2.00 -7.11 -7.39
C GLU A 106 -1.13 -6.02 -6.74
N TYR A 107 -0.04 -6.40 -6.09
CA TYR A 107 0.91 -5.45 -5.49
C TYR A 107 1.53 -4.51 -6.52
N LEU A 108 1.84 -5.02 -7.72
CA LEU A 108 2.35 -4.24 -8.85
C LEU A 108 1.24 -3.56 -9.67
N SER A 109 -0.03 -3.69 -9.26
CA SER A 109 -1.20 -3.15 -9.96
C SER A 109 -1.27 -3.56 -11.44
N LEU A 110 -0.87 -4.81 -11.75
CA LEU A 110 -0.88 -5.36 -13.11
C LEU A 110 -2.20 -6.08 -13.40
N ASN A 111 -2.70 -5.96 -14.63
CA ASN A 111 -3.88 -6.70 -15.08
C ASN A 111 -3.50 -8.13 -15.54
N GLN A 112 -4.42 -9.08 -15.40
CA GLN A 112 -4.27 -10.46 -15.88
C GLN A 112 -3.98 -10.52 -17.39
N ALA A 113 -4.63 -9.66 -18.19
CA ALA A 113 -4.40 -9.61 -19.63
C ALA A 113 -2.98 -9.19 -19.98
N THR A 114 -2.49 -8.12 -19.34
CA THR A 114 -1.11 -7.63 -19.49
C THR A 114 -0.10 -8.69 -19.07
N MET A 115 -0.39 -9.41 -17.99
CA MET A 115 0.51 -10.44 -17.49
C MET A 115 0.53 -11.69 -18.38
N ALA A 116 -0.62 -12.09 -18.93
CA ALA A 116 -0.72 -13.17 -19.90
C ALA A 116 0.07 -12.86 -21.17
N GLU A 117 0.01 -11.62 -21.66
CA GLU A 117 0.80 -11.13 -22.79
C GLU A 117 2.30 -11.21 -22.50
N ARG A 118 2.74 -10.76 -21.32
CA ARG A 118 4.16 -10.83 -20.90
C ARG A 118 4.70 -12.25 -20.82
N VAL A 119 3.88 -13.20 -20.37
CA VAL A 119 4.27 -14.62 -20.22
C VAL A 119 4.11 -15.40 -21.55
N GLY A 120 3.41 -14.82 -22.54
CA GLY A 120 3.13 -15.45 -23.83
C GLY A 120 2.09 -16.57 -23.75
N VAL A 121 1.08 -16.42 -22.89
CA VAL A 121 -0.01 -17.40 -22.71
C VAL A 121 -1.37 -16.74 -22.88
N SER A 122 -2.42 -17.54 -23.12
CA SER A 122 -3.79 -17.05 -23.11
C SER A 122 -4.17 -16.54 -21.72
N VAL A 123 -5.07 -15.54 -21.66
CA VAL A 123 -5.62 -15.02 -20.39
C VAL A 123 -6.28 -16.13 -19.59
N SER A 124 -6.98 -17.07 -20.23
CA SER A 124 -7.59 -18.24 -19.57
C SER A 124 -6.57 -19.15 -18.90
N ASP A 125 -5.45 -19.38 -19.58
CA ASP A 125 -4.38 -20.24 -19.10
C ASP A 125 -3.68 -19.57 -17.92
N TYR A 126 -3.46 -18.27 -18.03
CA TYR A 126 -2.91 -17.45 -16.95
C TYR A 126 -3.80 -17.48 -15.70
N VAL A 127 -5.12 -17.34 -15.83
CA VAL A 127 -6.06 -17.47 -14.69
C VAL A 127 -5.93 -18.84 -14.02
N THR A 128 -5.76 -19.91 -14.82
CA THR A 128 -5.54 -21.26 -14.30
C THR A 128 -4.20 -21.37 -13.56
N MET A 129 -3.18 -20.65 -14.01
CA MET A 129 -1.88 -20.56 -13.33
C MET A 129 -1.93 -19.79 -12.02
N GLU A 130 -2.83 -18.81 -11.87
CA GLU A 130 -2.99 -18.02 -10.64
C GLU A 130 -3.71 -18.75 -9.49
N LEU A 131 -4.27 -19.94 -9.73
CA LEU A 131 -4.97 -20.73 -8.71
C LEU A 131 -4.01 -21.13 -7.57
N GLU A 132 -4.51 -21.09 -6.32
CA GLU A 132 -3.77 -21.30 -5.06
C GLU A 132 -2.93 -22.61 -5.04
N PHE A 133 -3.34 -23.62 -5.81
CA PHE A 133 -2.72 -24.94 -5.86
C PHE A 133 -2.22 -25.36 -7.25
N ALA A 134 -2.11 -24.42 -8.19
CA ALA A 134 -1.56 -24.71 -9.51
C ALA A 134 -0.13 -25.25 -9.36
N ARG A 135 0.08 -26.52 -9.74
CA ARG A 135 1.42 -27.12 -9.79
C ARG A 135 2.14 -26.62 -11.05
N LEU A 136 2.64 -25.40 -10.96
CA LEU A 136 3.40 -24.79 -12.06
C LEU A 136 4.73 -25.52 -12.23
N SER A 137 5.06 -25.86 -13.47
CA SER A 137 6.38 -26.36 -13.87
C SER A 137 7.45 -25.31 -13.51
N PRO A 138 8.69 -25.70 -13.16
CA PRO A 138 9.79 -24.75 -12.96
C PRO A 138 9.91 -23.75 -14.12
N ALA A 139 9.80 -24.21 -15.38
CA ALA A 139 9.86 -23.35 -16.56
C ALA A 139 8.69 -22.34 -16.65
N THR A 140 7.54 -22.63 -16.08
CA THR A 140 6.41 -21.69 -16.02
C THR A 140 6.62 -20.66 -14.92
N ARG A 141 7.23 -21.05 -13.81
CA ARG A 141 7.56 -20.12 -12.71
C ARG A 141 8.65 -19.13 -13.11
N GLU A 142 9.64 -19.58 -13.88
CA GLU A 142 10.67 -18.70 -14.44
C GLU A 142 10.04 -17.65 -15.36
N ARG A 143 9.14 -18.06 -16.27
CA ARG A 143 8.41 -17.11 -17.14
C ARG A 143 7.55 -16.13 -16.35
N LEU A 144 6.90 -16.58 -15.27
CA LEU A 144 6.13 -15.68 -14.39
C LEU A 144 7.03 -14.70 -13.64
N ALA A 145 8.17 -15.17 -13.13
CA ALA A 145 9.16 -14.35 -12.45
C ALA A 145 9.70 -13.26 -13.38
N GLU A 146 10.08 -13.65 -14.60
CA GLU A 146 10.54 -12.75 -15.65
C GLU A 146 9.49 -11.70 -16.02
N GLY A 147 8.23 -12.10 -16.26
CA GLY A 147 7.19 -11.14 -16.63
C GLY A 147 6.78 -10.19 -15.49
N LEU A 148 6.96 -10.59 -14.23
CA LEU A 148 6.73 -9.76 -13.05
C LEU A 148 7.96 -8.91 -12.68
N GLY A 149 9.14 -9.23 -13.23
CA GLY A 149 10.41 -8.60 -12.86
C GLY A 149 10.90 -8.99 -11.46
N VAL A 150 10.43 -10.12 -10.92
CA VAL A 150 10.76 -10.60 -9.57
C VAL A 150 11.70 -11.82 -9.65
N GLY A 151 12.48 -12.07 -8.61
CA GLY A 151 13.30 -13.26 -8.53
C GLY A 151 12.46 -14.53 -8.39
N LEU A 152 12.90 -15.64 -9.01
CA LEU A 152 12.23 -16.95 -8.90
C LEU A 152 11.99 -17.36 -7.42
N GLN A 153 12.90 -16.95 -6.53
CA GLN A 153 12.84 -17.31 -5.11
C GLN A 153 11.73 -16.57 -4.36
N GLN A 154 11.25 -15.44 -4.89
CA GLN A 154 10.13 -14.68 -4.34
C GLN A 154 8.77 -15.30 -4.71
N LEU A 155 8.72 -16.19 -5.72
CA LEU A 155 7.52 -16.94 -6.10
C LEU A 155 7.44 -18.33 -5.45
N VAL A 156 8.53 -18.81 -4.83
CA VAL A 156 8.60 -20.12 -4.20
C VAL A 156 8.64 -19.97 -2.69
N MET A 157 7.53 -20.28 -2.01
CA MET A 157 7.58 -20.44 -0.57
C MET A 157 8.42 -21.67 -0.24
N ARG A 158 9.56 -21.47 0.44
CA ARG A 158 10.40 -22.57 0.94
C ARG A 158 9.55 -23.45 1.87
N ARG A 159 9.02 -24.56 1.34
CA ARG A 159 8.38 -25.57 2.17
C ARG A 159 9.43 -26.08 3.14
N ARG A 160 9.26 -25.81 4.44
CA ARG A 160 10.11 -26.41 5.47
C ARG A 160 10.09 -27.91 5.22
N ARG A 161 11.22 -28.50 4.81
CA ARG A 161 11.36 -29.96 4.78
C ARG A 161 11.02 -30.40 6.20
N ARG A 162 9.89 -31.08 6.38
CA ARG A 162 9.61 -31.76 7.64
C ARG A 162 10.83 -32.64 7.87
N ARG A 163 11.67 -32.33 8.86
CA ARG A 163 12.69 -33.27 9.32
C ARG A 163 11.89 -34.53 9.66
N ARG A 164 12.00 -35.58 8.84
CA ARG A 164 11.65 -36.91 9.29
C ARG A 164 12.53 -37.13 10.50
N LYS A 165 11.91 -37.11 11.67
CA LYS A 165 12.58 -37.55 12.89
C LYS A 165 12.58 -39.06 12.75
N ASP A 166 13.64 -39.58 12.15
CA ASP A 166 13.91 -41.00 12.15
C ASP A 166 14.09 -41.36 13.63
N TYR A 167 13.05 -41.94 14.22
CA TYR A 167 13.17 -42.61 15.50
C TYR A 167 13.81 -43.96 15.21
N ASP A 168 15.14 -43.94 15.10
CA ASP A 168 15.96 -45.13 15.20
C ASP A 168 16.40 -45.25 16.66
N GLU A 169 15.49 -45.72 17.50
CA GLU A 169 15.82 -46.21 18.85
C GLU A 169 15.10 -47.53 19.08
N GLY A 170 15.56 -48.54 18.33
CA GLY A 170 15.49 -49.92 18.77
C GLY A 170 16.82 -50.30 19.40
N LEU A 171 16.85 -50.44 20.73
CA LEU A 171 17.50 -51.57 21.40
C LEU A 171 16.87 -51.80 22.77
#